data_AF-A0A7V6PBB5-F1
#
_entry.id   AF-A0A7V6PBB5-F1
#
_cell.length_a   1.000
_cell.length_b   1.000
_cell.length_c   1.000
_cell.angle_alpha   90.00
_cell.angle_beta   90.00
_cell.angle_gamma   90.00
#
_symmetry.space_group_name_H-M   'P 1'
#
loop_
_entity.id
_entity.type
_entity.pdbx_description
1 polymer ?
#
loop_
_entity_poly.entity_id
_entity_poly.type
_entity_poly.pdbx_seq_one_letter_code
_entity_poly.pdbx_strand_id
1 'polypeptide(L)'
;MVGGQLPSREDTQAIAMDFLRTNAPDLLPGMKISWIEPHDEPLRVTRNGRTENLTLTGMKVKMRNSADGLWMWVIVGADRKVMVFERDIHWIRFPGHRGTEKWLHDSWLTEKGHIVRQS
;
A
#
# COMPACT_ATOMS: atom_id res chain seq x y z
N MET A 1 14.03 12.54 -9.49
CA MET A 1 12.94 13.38 -8.95
C MET A 1 11.71 12.52 -8.80
N VAL A 2 11.30 12.22 -7.56
CA VAL A 2 9.94 11.71 -7.28
C VAL A 2 9.11 12.98 -7.07
N GLY A 3 8.27 13.36 -8.04
CA GLY A 3 7.61 14.68 -7.98
C GLY A 3 6.96 15.15 -9.29
N GLY A 4 6.17 14.29 -9.93
CA GLY A 4 5.27 14.71 -11.01
C GLY A 4 3.88 15.06 -10.47
N GLN A 5 3.02 15.62 -11.31
CA GLN A 5 1.62 15.83 -10.96
C GLN A 5 0.95 14.47 -10.72
N LEU A 6 0.34 14.30 -9.55
CA LEU A 6 -0.42 13.11 -9.23
C LEU A 6 -1.65 12.97 -10.15
N PRO A 7 -2.05 11.74 -10.50
CA PRO A 7 -3.28 11.51 -11.26
C PRO A 7 -4.51 12.03 -10.49
N SER A 8 -5.58 12.32 -11.23
CA SER A 8 -6.89 12.65 -10.63
C SER A 8 -7.44 11.46 -9.83
N ARG A 9 -8.49 11.69 -9.03
CA ARG A 9 -9.16 10.60 -8.30
C ARG A 9 -9.72 9.56 -9.27
N GLU A 10 -10.32 10.02 -10.37
CA GLU A 10 -10.92 9.21 -11.42
C GLU A 10 -9.86 8.38 -12.16
N ASP A 11 -8.75 9.00 -12.57
CA ASP A 11 -7.64 8.32 -13.24
C ASP A 11 -6.99 7.29 -12.32
N THR A 12 -6.78 7.67 -11.06
CA THR A 12 -6.22 6.77 -10.03
C THR A 12 -7.12 5.54 -9.87
N GLN A 13 -8.44 5.75 -9.78
CA GLN A 13 -9.39 4.65 -9.66
C GLN A 13 -9.31 3.74 -10.88
N ALA A 14 -9.31 4.29 -12.10
CA ALA A 14 -9.24 3.50 -13.33
C ALA A 14 -7.97 2.63 -13.38
N ILE A 15 -6.81 3.22 -13.10
CA ILE A 15 -5.52 2.51 -13.07
C ILE A 15 -5.52 1.40 -12.01
N ALA A 16 -6.03 1.69 -10.82
CA ALA A 16 -6.12 0.69 -9.76
C ALA A 16 -7.05 -0.48 -10.14
N MET A 17 -8.19 -0.20 -10.77
CA MET A 17 -9.12 -1.25 -11.22
C MET A 17 -8.55 -2.09 -12.36
N ASP A 18 -7.84 -1.48 -13.32
CA ASP A 18 -7.13 -2.21 -14.38
C ASP A 18 -6.07 -3.14 -13.81
N PHE A 19 -5.29 -2.65 -12.84
CA PHE A 19 -4.29 -3.44 -12.14
C PHE A 19 -4.92 -4.62 -11.40
N LEU A 20 -6.00 -4.40 -10.65
CA LEU A 20 -6.70 -5.46 -9.91
C LEU A 20 -7.35 -6.48 -10.85
N ARG A 21 -7.98 -6.05 -11.94
CA ARG A 21 -8.50 -6.97 -12.97
C ARG A 21 -7.44 -7.93 -13.51
N THR A 22 -6.21 -7.45 -13.63
CA THR A 22 -5.10 -8.23 -14.16
C THR A 22 -4.45 -9.12 -13.10
N ASN A 23 -4.25 -8.61 -11.88
CA ASN A 23 -3.37 -9.24 -10.89
C ASN A 23 -4.09 -9.82 -9.66
N ALA A 24 -5.32 -9.39 -9.38
CA ALA A 24 -6.11 -9.85 -8.24
C ALA A 24 -7.63 -9.79 -8.54
N PRO A 25 -8.10 -10.44 -9.63
CA PRO A 25 -9.51 -10.37 -10.03
C PRO A 25 -10.46 -10.98 -8.99
N ASP A 26 -9.94 -11.87 -8.14
CA ASP A 26 -10.64 -12.48 -7.02
C ASP A 26 -11.12 -11.46 -5.97
N LEU A 27 -10.48 -10.29 -5.89
CA LEU A 27 -10.84 -9.24 -4.95
C LEU A 27 -11.98 -8.35 -5.44
N LEU A 28 -12.25 -8.32 -6.74
CA LEU A 28 -13.23 -7.41 -7.32
C LEU A 28 -14.66 -7.70 -6.82
N PRO A 29 -15.11 -8.96 -6.72
CA PRO A 29 -16.38 -9.28 -6.10
C PRO A 29 -16.42 -8.83 -4.64
N GLY A 30 -17.29 -7.87 -4.32
CA GLY A 30 -17.49 -7.41 -2.93
C GLY A 30 -16.50 -6.34 -2.45
N MET A 31 -15.54 -5.91 -3.27
CA MET A 31 -14.71 -4.75 -2.94
C MET A 31 -15.52 -3.46 -2.94
N LYS A 32 -15.37 -2.66 -1.88
CA LYS A 32 -15.90 -1.31 -1.78
C LYS A 32 -14.78 -0.30 -1.59
N ILE A 33 -14.74 0.73 -2.43
CA ILE A 33 -13.82 1.86 -2.25
C ILE A 33 -14.26 2.64 -1.01
N SER A 34 -13.29 2.91 -0.13
CA SER A 34 -13.48 3.72 1.07
C SER A 34 -13.10 5.18 0.81
N TRP A 35 -11.93 5.42 0.20
CA TRP A 35 -11.46 6.76 -0.16
C TRP A 35 -10.30 6.68 -1.16
N ILE A 36 -10.02 7.82 -1.82
CA ILE A 36 -8.94 8.00 -2.79
C ILE A 36 -8.26 9.35 -2.52
N GLU A 37 -7.04 9.33 -1.99
CA GLU A 37 -6.33 10.55 -1.54
C GLU A 37 -4.80 10.45 -1.74
N PRO A 38 -4.09 11.60 -1.85
CA PRO A 38 -2.63 11.61 -1.80
C PRO A 38 -2.13 10.98 -0.50
N HIS A 39 -1.05 10.21 -0.60
CA HIS A 39 -0.43 9.52 0.53
C HIS A 39 1.07 9.46 0.35
N ASP A 40 1.79 9.68 1.44
CA ASP A 40 3.23 9.53 1.53
C ASP A 40 3.55 8.23 2.26
N GLU A 41 4.21 7.30 1.57
CA GLU A 41 4.66 6.03 2.15
C GLU A 41 6.17 6.06 2.39
N PRO A 42 6.64 6.04 3.65
CA PRO A 42 8.06 5.95 3.94
C PRO A 42 8.58 4.54 3.65
N LEU A 43 9.62 4.45 2.83
CA LEU A 43 10.29 3.23 2.44
C LEU A 43 11.77 3.29 2.82
N ARG A 44 12.30 2.16 3.28
CA ARG A 44 13.74 1.96 3.42
C ARG A 44 14.21 1.11 2.26
N VAL A 45 15.19 1.61 1.51
CA VAL A 45 15.77 0.88 0.37
C VAL A 45 17.27 0.78 0.55
N THR A 46 17.83 -0.40 0.28
CA THR A 46 19.28 -0.58 0.23
C THR A 46 19.74 -0.54 -1.21
N ARG A 47 20.57 0.44 -1.56
CA ARG A 47 21.18 0.58 -2.89
C ARG A 47 22.69 0.67 -2.74
N ASN A 48 23.43 -0.15 -3.48
CA ASN A 48 24.89 -0.19 -3.44
C ASN A 48 25.47 -0.31 -2.01
N GLY A 49 24.84 -1.13 -1.17
CA GLY A 49 25.27 -1.33 0.23
C GLY A 49 24.96 -0.16 1.17
N ARG A 50 24.25 0.89 0.73
CA ARG A 50 23.80 2.01 1.57
C ARG A 50 22.29 1.93 1.75
N THR A 51 21.85 2.00 3.01
CA THR A 51 20.43 2.14 3.34
C THR A 51 20.02 3.61 3.20
N GLU A 52 18.98 3.87 2.42
CA GLU A 52 18.39 5.19 2.22
C GLU A 52 16.92 5.18 2.64
N ASN A 53 16.49 6.25 3.30
CA ASN A 53 15.09 6.51 3.58
C ASN A 53 14.50 7.31 2.43
N LEU A 54 13.42 6.81 1.84
CA LEU A 54 12.77 7.37 0.66
C LEU A 54 11.29 7.55 0.96
N THR A 55 10.73 8.72 0.66
CA THR A 55 9.29 8.94 0.76
C THR A 55 8.67 8.74 -0.62
N LEU A 56 7.71 7.84 -0.70
CA LEU A 56 7.01 7.52 -1.94
C LEU A 56 5.64 8.19 -1.91
N THR A 57 5.52 9.30 -2.65
CA THR A 57 4.28 10.06 -2.77
C THR A 57 3.44 9.52 -3.93
N GLY A 58 2.18 9.17 -3.66
CA GLY A 58 1.25 8.66 -4.65
C GLY A 58 -0.21 8.89 -4.28
N MET A 59 -1.12 8.54 -5.18
CA MET A 59 -2.56 8.50 -4.91
C MET A 59 -2.96 7.12 -4.43
N LYS A 60 -3.49 7.04 -3.20
CA LYS A 60 -3.88 5.78 -2.57
C LYS A 60 -5.38 5.57 -2.72
N VAL A 61 -5.75 4.45 -3.33
CA VAL A 61 -7.11 3.92 -3.34
C VAL A 61 -7.19 2.93 -2.19
N LYS A 62 -7.98 3.24 -1.16
CA LYS A 62 -8.23 2.31 -0.05
C LYS A 62 -9.57 1.64 -0.25
N MET A 63 -9.58 0.31 -0.18
CA MET A 63 -10.78 -0.49 -0.32
C MET A 63 -10.95 -1.48 0.82
N ARG A 64 -12.18 -1.94 1.00
CA ARG A 64 -12.53 -2.97 1.95
C ARG A 64 -13.31 -4.06 1.25
N ASN A 65 -12.94 -5.32 1.47
CA ASN A 65 -13.73 -6.46 1.02
C ASN A 65 -14.95 -6.63 1.95
N SER A 66 -16.14 -6.68 1.37
CA SER A 66 -17.37 -6.88 2.15
C SER A 66 -17.58 -8.32 2.61
N ALA A 67 -16.92 -9.30 1.97
CA ALA A 67 -17.11 -10.71 2.31
C ALA A 67 -16.44 -11.08 3.64
N ASP A 68 -15.22 -10.60 3.87
CA ASP A 68 -14.40 -10.91 5.06
C ASP A 68 -14.09 -9.67 5.93
N GLY A 69 -14.38 -8.47 5.44
CA GLY A 69 -14.11 -7.21 6.13
C GLY A 69 -12.64 -6.77 6.09
N LEU A 70 -11.77 -7.48 5.36
CA LEU A 70 -10.35 -7.19 5.22
C LEU A 70 -10.12 -5.95 4.34
N TRP A 71 -9.02 -5.25 4.62
CA TRP A 71 -8.63 -4.06 3.89
C TRP A 71 -7.61 -4.40 2.80
N MET A 72 -7.60 -3.55 1.78
CA MET A 72 -6.64 -3.59 0.69
C MET A 72 -6.43 -2.17 0.18
N TRP A 73 -5.30 -1.91 -0.47
CA TRP A 73 -5.06 -0.65 -1.16
C TRP A 73 -4.09 -0.78 -2.32
N VAL A 74 -4.24 0.16 -3.26
CA VAL A 74 -3.31 0.39 -4.36
C VAL A 74 -2.80 1.82 -4.25
N ILE A 75 -1.49 2.05 -4.44
CA ILE A 75 -0.90 3.38 -4.54
C ILE A 75 -0.39 3.57 -5.97
N VAL A 76 -0.89 4.62 -6.63
CA VAL A 76 -0.54 5.00 -8.02
C VAL A 76 0.38 6.21 -8.01
N GLY A 77 1.49 6.13 -8.76
CA GLY A 77 2.48 7.20 -8.88
C GLY A 77 2.08 8.30 -9.86
N ALA A 78 2.82 9.41 -9.83
CA ALA A 78 2.69 10.49 -10.81
C ALA A 78 2.96 10.04 -12.26
N ASP A 79 3.72 8.96 -12.44
CA ASP A 79 3.98 8.32 -13.72
C ASP A 79 2.82 7.40 -14.19
N ARG A 80 1.69 7.43 -13.48
CA ARG A 80 0.48 6.62 -13.75
C ARG A 80 0.72 5.11 -13.64
N LYS A 81 1.72 4.69 -12.86
CA LYS A 81 1.99 3.28 -12.59
C LYS A 81 1.62 2.92 -11.16
N VAL A 82 1.18 1.68 -10.96
CA VAL A 82 1.02 1.11 -9.62
C VAL A 82 2.39 0.93 -8.99
N MET A 83 2.59 1.52 -7.81
CA MET A 83 3.83 1.44 -7.05
C MET A 83 3.72 0.47 -5.87
N VAL A 84 2.56 0.44 -5.20
CA VAL A 84 2.31 -0.42 -4.03
C VAL A 84 0.94 -1.06 -4.17
N PHE A 85 0.85 -2.34 -3.87
CA PHE A 85 -0.40 -3.06 -3.70
C PHE A 85 -0.31 -3.91 -2.43
N GLU A 86 -1.30 -3.78 -1.55
CA GLU A 86 -1.43 -4.61 -0.36
C GLU A 86 -2.87 -5.10 -0.22
N ARG A 87 -3.03 -6.34 0.26
CA ARG A 87 -4.33 -7.03 0.44
C ARG A 87 -4.37 -7.84 1.73
N ASP A 88 -5.56 -8.33 2.07
CA ASP A 88 -5.84 -9.21 3.22
C ASP A 88 -5.52 -8.59 4.59
N ILE A 89 -5.65 -7.26 4.69
CA ILE A 89 -5.16 -6.48 5.83
C ILE A 89 -6.22 -6.43 6.92
N HIS A 90 -5.97 -7.15 8.02
CA HIS A 90 -6.79 -7.05 9.23
C HIS A 90 -6.24 -5.99 10.21
N TRP A 91 -7.17 -5.26 10.85
CA TRP A 91 -6.90 -4.34 11.95
C TRP A 91 -7.41 -4.94 13.26
N ILE A 92 -6.59 -4.92 14.30
CA ILE A 92 -6.98 -5.35 15.65
C ILE A 92 -7.73 -4.18 16.30
N ARG A 93 -8.91 -4.48 16.89
CA ARG A 93 -9.83 -3.44 17.38
C ARG A 93 -9.34 -2.68 18.61
N PHE A 94 -8.48 -3.24 19.47
CA PHE A 94 -7.89 -2.51 20.59
C PHE A 94 -6.64 -3.19 21.18
N PRO A 95 -5.52 -2.45 21.42
CA PRO A 95 -5.24 -1.12 20.88
C PRO A 95 -5.11 -1.17 19.35
N GLY A 96 -5.55 -0.11 18.67
CA GLY A 96 -5.77 -0.06 17.22
C GLY A 96 -4.48 -0.21 16.40
N HIS A 97 -4.06 -1.46 16.18
CA HIS A 97 -2.85 -1.76 15.43
C HIS A 97 -3.17 -2.69 14.26
N ARG A 98 -2.35 -2.59 13.21
CA ARG A 98 -2.38 -3.52 12.10
C ARG A 98 -1.89 -4.87 12.60
N GLY A 99 -2.70 -5.91 12.44
CA GLY A 99 -2.33 -7.25 12.90
C GLY A 99 -1.75 -8.14 11.79
N THR A 100 -1.81 -7.71 10.53
CA THR A 100 -1.09 -8.34 9.41
C THR A 100 0.33 -7.84 9.26
N GLU A 101 1.18 -8.68 8.66
CA GLU A 101 2.55 -8.32 8.30
C GLU A 101 2.59 -7.08 7.40
N LYS A 102 3.59 -6.24 7.65
CA LYS A 102 3.94 -5.12 6.79
C LYS A 102 5.20 -5.48 6.02
N TRP A 103 5.01 -6.01 4.82
CA TRP A 103 6.10 -6.53 3.97
C TRP A 103 7.11 -5.46 3.55
N LEU A 104 6.70 -4.18 3.54
CA LEU A 104 7.57 -3.03 3.21
C LEU A 104 8.14 -2.31 4.43
N HIS A 105 7.83 -2.76 5.66
CA HIS A 105 8.18 -2.01 6.87
C HIS A 105 8.83 -2.88 7.95
N ASP A 106 10.15 -2.71 8.11
CA ASP A 106 10.96 -3.33 9.18
C ASP A 106 10.48 -2.99 10.59
N SER A 107 9.74 -1.88 10.76
CA SER A 107 9.16 -1.51 12.05
C SER A 107 8.19 -2.57 12.55
N TRP A 108 7.46 -3.25 11.66
CA TRP A 108 6.58 -4.35 12.04
C TRP A 108 7.36 -5.57 12.56
N LEU A 109 8.50 -5.91 11.93
CA LEU A 109 9.38 -6.98 12.42
C LEU A 109 9.90 -6.68 13.83
N THR A 110 10.33 -5.43 14.04
CA THR A 110 10.79 -4.96 15.35
C THR A 110 9.68 -5.02 16.40
N GLU A 111 8.47 -4.56 16.07
CA GLU A 111 7.29 -4.60 16.96
C GLU A 111 6.91 -6.05 17.37
N LYS A 112 7.19 -7.04 16.51
CA LYS A 112 6.94 -8.46 16.78
C LYS A 112 8.11 -9.19 17.41
N GLY A 113 9.19 -8.49 17.75
CA GLY A 113 10.36 -9.06 18.42
C GLY A 113 11.32 -9.80 17.50
N HIS A 114 11.21 -9.62 16.18
CA HIS A 114 12.20 -10.13 15.24
C HIS A 114 13.44 -9.24 15.21
N ILE A 115 14.62 -9.87 15.29
CA ILE A 115 15.90 -9.17 15.17
C ILE A 115 16.09 -8.79 13.70
N VAL A 116 15.88 -7.51 13.37
CA VAL A 116 16.27 -6.96 12.07
C VAL A 116 17.79 -6.86 12.07
N ARG A 117 18.48 -7.83 11.46
CA ARG A 117 19.92 -7.72 11.24
C ARG A 117 20.16 -6.54 10.30
N GLN A 118 20.95 -5.56 10.75
CA GLN A 118 21.49 -4.54 9.86
C GLN A 118 22.46 -5.24 8.90
N SER A 119 22.06 -5.37 7.64
CA SER A 119 22.94 -5.76 6.54
C SER A 119 23.61 -4.54 5.92
#